data_AF-A0A2V9G875-F1
#
_entry.id   AF-A0A2V9G875-F1
#
_cell.length_a   1.000
_cell.length_b   1.000
_cell.length_c   1.000
_cell.angle_alpha   90.00
_cell.angle_beta   90.00
_cell.angle_gamma   90.00
#
_symmetry.space_group_name_H-M   'P 1'
#
loop_
_entity.id
_entity.type
_entity.pdbx_description
1 polymer ?
#
loop_
_entity_poly.entity_id
_entity_poly.type
_entity_poly.pdbx_seq_one_letter_code
_entity_poly.pdbx_strand_id
1 'polypeptide(L)'
;HGGTVHGPRPRDYSYALPKKILLGALRSALSAKLAEEKLTVVDGWQLDSHKTSGLVSALDKLSFTKSALLVSHGENRNLELASRNIESVKLVAPNALQPYDVLKHDRLVLSKDAVARLIRSLDPEKKPIEAPHVETIAPAPAAKKEAAPKAEAKKPAAKKAAKPAAKK
;
A
#
# COMPACT_ATOMS: atom_id res chain seq x y z
N HIS A 1 -12.99 27.67 50.62
CA HIS A 1 -11.84 27.85 49.69
C HIS A 1 -10.56 27.49 50.42
N GLY A 2 -10.01 26.29 50.19
CA GLY A 2 -8.74 25.85 50.75
C GLY A 2 -7.76 25.54 49.62
N GLY A 3 -6.51 26.00 49.73
CA GLY A 3 -5.47 25.77 48.72
C GLY A 3 -4.87 24.36 48.81
N THR A 4 -4.53 23.78 47.66
CA THR A 4 -3.89 22.46 47.57
C THR A 4 -2.37 22.59 47.75
N VAL A 5 -1.78 21.92 48.74
CA VAL A 5 -0.34 22.02 49.11
C VAL A 5 0.60 21.56 47.98
N HIS A 6 0.17 20.59 47.16
CA HIS A 6 0.91 20.11 45.99
C HIS A 6 0.06 20.21 44.72
N GLY A 7 -0.28 21.43 44.33
CA GLY A 7 -0.92 21.69 43.05
C GLY A 7 0.00 21.35 41.85
N PRO A 8 -0.57 21.05 40.67
CA PRO A 8 0.20 20.79 39.46
C PRO A 8 1.02 22.02 39.08
N ARG A 9 2.33 21.82 38.89
CA ARG A 9 3.23 22.86 38.38
C ARG A 9 3.42 22.66 36.88
N PRO A 10 3.46 23.77 36.09
CA PRO A 10 3.79 23.66 34.68
C PRO A 10 5.21 23.09 34.56
N ARG A 11 5.35 22.00 33.82
CA ARG A 11 6.62 21.35 33.51
C ARG A 11 6.59 20.88 32.07
N ASP A 12 7.76 20.94 31.44
CA ASP A 12 7.97 20.28 30.15
C ASP A 12 8.25 18.79 30.38
N TYR A 13 7.60 17.94 29.60
CA TYR A 13 7.78 16.49 29.62
C TYR A 13 8.53 15.98 28.36
N SER A 14 9.00 16.88 27.51
CA SER A 14 9.77 16.53 26.33
C SER A 14 11.14 15.96 26.72
N TYR A 15 11.55 14.87 26.07
CA TYR A 15 12.88 14.31 26.20
C TYR A 15 13.35 13.77 24.84
N ALA A 16 14.65 13.93 24.56
CA ALA A 16 15.22 13.49 23.30
C ALA A 16 15.57 12.00 23.34
N LEU A 17 15.08 11.23 22.35
CA LEU A 17 15.42 9.82 22.20
C LEU A 17 16.67 9.65 21.31
N PRO A 18 17.59 8.73 21.66
CA PRO A 18 18.69 8.36 20.79
C PRO A 18 18.22 7.81 19.44
N LYS A 19 18.86 8.23 18.35
CA LYS A 19 18.51 7.81 16.98
C LYS A 19 18.52 6.28 16.80
N LYS A 20 19.44 5.57 17.46
CA LYS A 20 19.54 4.11 17.39
C LYS A 20 18.28 3.41 17.92
N ILE A 21 17.69 3.94 18.98
CA ILE A 21 16.46 3.39 19.58
C ILE A 21 15.28 3.61 18.64
N LEU A 22 15.17 4.80 18.04
CA LEU A 22 14.11 5.10 17.05
C LEU A 22 14.19 4.19 15.83
N LEU A 23 15.39 3.97 15.29
CA LEU A 23 15.59 3.04 14.17
C LEU A 23 15.27 1.59 14.56
N GLY A 24 15.66 1.16 15.76
CA GLY A 24 15.31 -0.16 16.29
C GLY A 24 13.80 -0.35 16.45
N ALA A 25 13.10 0.66 16.97
CA ALA A 25 11.65 0.66 17.09
C ALA A 25 10.96 0.60 15.72
N LEU A 26 11.49 1.30 14.71
CA LEU A 26 10.93 1.27 13.36
C LEU A 26 11.06 -0.12 12.73
N ARG A 27 12.24 -0.76 12.85
CA ARG A 27 12.45 -2.14 12.39
C ARG A 27 11.48 -3.12 13.07
N SER A 28 11.34 -3.01 14.39
CA SER A 28 10.41 -3.84 15.16
C SER A 28 8.96 -3.64 14.73
N ALA A 29 8.52 -2.39 14.57
CA ALA A 29 7.16 -2.06 14.14
C ALA A 29 6.85 -2.58 12.72
N LEU A 30 7.79 -2.45 11.78
CA LEU A 30 7.64 -3.02 10.43
C LEU A 30 7.58 -4.55 10.46
N SER A 31 8.43 -5.19 11.26
CA SER A 31 8.42 -6.65 11.44
C SER A 31 7.09 -7.14 12.01
N ALA A 32 6.53 -6.42 12.98
CA ALA A 32 5.22 -6.75 13.55
C ALA A 32 4.10 -6.64 12.50
N LYS A 33 4.08 -5.58 11.69
CA LYS A 33 3.10 -5.43 10.61
C LYS A 33 3.19 -6.50 9.54
N LEU A 34 4.41 -6.96 9.24
CA LEU A 34 4.62 -8.07 8.32
C LEU A 34 4.12 -9.39 8.92
N ALA A 35 4.43 -9.66 10.19
CA ALA A 35 3.96 -10.85 10.89
C ALA A 35 2.43 -10.93 11.02
N GLU A 36 1.75 -9.79 11.10
CA GLU A 36 0.29 -9.69 11.12
C GLU A 36 -0.36 -9.71 9.72
N GLU A 37 0.42 -9.85 8.63
CA GLU A 37 -0.07 -9.77 7.24
C GLU A 37 -0.77 -8.43 6.89
N LYS A 38 -0.42 -7.36 7.62
CA LYS A 38 -0.99 -6.01 7.44
C LYS A 38 -0.12 -5.07 6.63
N LEU A 39 0.98 -5.58 6.07
CA LEU A 39 1.88 -4.87 5.19
C LEU A 39 1.59 -5.27 3.74
N THR A 40 1.33 -4.29 2.88
CA THR A 40 1.11 -4.51 1.45
C THR A 40 2.05 -3.64 0.64
N VAL A 41 2.65 -4.21 -0.40
CA VAL A 41 3.50 -3.48 -1.34
C VAL A 41 2.77 -3.33 -2.67
N VAL A 42 2.82 -2.12 -3.22
CA VAL A 42 2.25 -1.78 -4.53
C VAL A 42 3.35 -1.20 -5.42
N ASP A 43 3.27 -1.47 -6.73
CA ASP A 43 4.27 -0.99 -7.69
C ASP A 43 4.33 0.54 -7.73
N GLY A 44 3.18 1.21 -7.65
CA GLY A 44 3.11 2.65 -7.63
C GLY A 44 1.71 3.17 -7.33
N TRP A 45 1.65 4.45 -6.99
CA TRP A 45 0.40 5.19 -6.80
C TRP A 45 0.22 6.11 -7.99
N GLN A 46 -0.77 5.83 -8.83
CA GLN A 46 -1.18 6.72 -9.90
C GLN A 46 -2.69 6.94 -9.78
N LEU A 47 -3.07 8.17 -9.44
CA LEU A 47 -4.47 8.60 -9.38
C LEU A 47 -4.71 9.58 -10.51
N ASP A 48 -5.69 9.28 -11.35
CA ASP A 48 -6.09 10.13 -12.48
C ASP A 48 -6.72 11.46 -12.00
N SER A 49 -7.26 11.48 -10.78
CA SER A 49 -7.97 12.61 -10.20
C SER A 49 -7.56 12.85 -8.74
N HIS A 50 -7.65 14.10 -8.28
CA HIS A 50 -7.45 14.52 -6.90
C HIS A 50 -8.64 14.20 -5.96
N LYS A 51 -9.61 13.41 -6.43
CA LYS A 51 -10.82 13.07 -5.67
C LYS A 51 -10.53 11.94 -4.67
N THR A 52 -10.98 12.13 -3.43
CA THR A 52 -10.86 11.13 -2.35
C THR A 52 -11.57 9.82 -2.67
N SER A 53 -12.68 9.87 -3.44
CA SER A 53 -13.44 8.68 -3.83
C SER A 53 -12.59 7.66 -4.58
N GLY A 54 -11.71 8.12 -5.49
CA GLY A 54 -10.80 7.24 -6.22
C GLY A 54 -9.80 6.54 -5.31
N LEU A 55 -9.29 7.26 -4.30
CA LEU A 55 -8.37 6.70 -3.31
C LEU A 55 -9.08 5.70 -2.39
N VAL A 56 -10.29 6.00 -1.92
CA VAL A 56 -11.08 5.07 -1.09
C VAL A 56 -11.38 3.80 -1.85
N SER A 57 -11.87 3.89 -3.10
CA SER A 57 -12.13 2.70 -3.93
C SER A 57 -10.87 1.89 -4.23
N ALA A 58 -9.70 2.52 -4.32
CA ALA A 58 -8.44 1.80 -4.44
C ALA A 58 -8.09 1.07 -3.12
N LEU A 59 -8.23 1.74 -1.98
CA LEU A 59 -7.99 1.17 -0.65
C LEU A 59 -8.92 0.01 -0.31
N ASP A 60 -10.20 0.11 -0.69
CA ASP A 60 -11.20 -0.94 -0.47
C ASP A 60 -10.81 -2.24 -1.19
N LYS A 61 -10.23 -2.14 -2.39
CA LYS A 61 -9.70 -3.30 -3.13
C LYS A 61 -8.51 -3.96 -2.43
N LEU A 62 -7.74 -3.19 -1.65
CA LEU A 62 -6.66 -3.69 -0.81
C LEU A 62 -7.15 -4.17 0.57
N SER A 63 -8.46 -4.42 0.72
CA SER A 63 -9.10 -4.87 1.97
C SER A 63 -8.89 -3.89 3.13
N PHE A 64 -8.93 -2.59 2.87
CA PHE A 64 -8.89 -1.57 3.91
C PHE A 64 -10.03 -1.74 4.93
N THR A 65 -9.67 -1.79 6.22
CA THR A 65 -10.61 -2.07 7.33
C THR A 65 -10.91 -0.83 8.15
N LYS A 66 -9.88 -0.18 8.70
CA LYS A 66 -10.02 0.93 9.67
C LYS A 66 -9.13 2.11 9.37
N SER A 67 -7.83 1.88 9.20
CA SER A 67 -6.85 2.94 8.97
C SER A 67 -5.66 2.43 8.17
N ALA A 68 -5.07 3.32 7.37
CA ALA A 68 -3.95 2.98 6.52
C ALA A 68 -2.88 4.07 6.52
N LEU A 69 -1.64 3.63 6.61
CA LEU A 69 -0.47 4.46 6.39
C LEU A 69 0.02 4.22 4.97
N LEU A 70 0.00 5.27 4.15
CA LEU A 70 0.53 5.26 2.80
C LEU A 70 1.96 5.80 2.84
N VAL A 71 2.90 5.01 2.33
CA VAL A 71 4.29 5.46 2.17
C VAL A 71 4.65 5.46 0.70
N SER A 72 4.79 6.66 0.17
CA SER A 72 5.17 6.90 -1.22
C SER A 72 6.27 7.94 -1.29
N HIS A 73 7.14 7.78 -2.28
CA HIS A 73 8.18 8.73 -2.59
C HIS A 73 7.94 9.33 -3.97
N GLY A 74 8.17 10.64 -4.08
CA GLY A 74 7.90 11.42 -5.28
C GLY A 74 6.73 12.38 -5.11
N GLU A 75 6.68 13.40 -5.97
CA GLU A 75 5.64 14.41 -5.96
C GLU A 75 4.39 13.90 -6.71
N ASN A 76 3.57 13.09 -6.03
CA ASN A 76 2.23 12.79 -6.52
C ASN A 76 1.21 13.71 -5.86
N ARG A 77 1.01 14.89 -6.46
CA ARG A 77 0.10 15.92 -5.95
C ARG A 77 -1.35 15.43 -5.83
N ASN A 78 -1.79 14.55 -6.72
CA ASN A 78 -3.15 13.99 -6.66
C ASN A 78 -3.32 13.09 -5.43
N LEU A 79 -2.34 12.23 -5.15
CA LEU A 79 -2.33 11.37 -3.96
C LEU A 79 -2.27 12.20 -2.67
N GLU A 80 -1.45 13.23 -2.66
CA GLU A 80 -1.35 14.13 -1.52
C GLU A 80 -2.68 14.84 -1.25
N LEU A 81 -3.31 15.44 -2.26
CA LEU A 81 -4.60 16.11 -2.12
C LEU A 81 -5.72 15.14 -1.74
N ALA A 82 -5.75 13.94 -2.33
CA ALA A 82 -6.77 12.94 -2.04
C ALA A 82 -6.66 12.37 -0.62
N SER A 83 -5.44 12.20 -0.10
CA SER A 83 -5.20 11.62 1.23
C SER A 83 -5.53 12.58 2.38
N ARG A 84 -5.26 13.89 2.22
CA ARG A 84 -5.41 14.89 3.29
C ARG A 84 -6.80 15.01 3.91
N ASN A 85 -7.85 14.71 3.15
CA ASN A 85 -9.23 14.84 3.61
C ASN A 85 -9.78 13.58 4.31
N ILE A 86 -9.01 12.48 4.35
CA ILE A 86 -9.43 11.21 4.93
C ILE A 86 -8.73 11.03 6.29
N GLU A 87 -9.47 11.14 7.39
CA GLU A 87 -8.90 11.08 8.75
C GLU A 87 -8.20 9.73 9.05
N SER A 88 -8.72 8.64 8.49
CA SER A 88 -8.19 7.29 8.68
C SER A 88 -6.95 6.97 7.84
N VAL A 89 -6.56 7.87 6.91
CA VAL A 89 -5.47 7.64 5.97
C VAL A 89 -4.42 8.74 6.13
N LYS A 90 -3.16 8.34 6.26
CA LYS A 90 -2.04 9.29 6.31
C LYS A 90 -1.06 8.98 5.19
N LEU A 91 -0.66 9.99 4.43
CA LEU A 91 0.45 9.91 3.49
C LEU A 91 1.72 10.42 4.15
N VAL A 92 2.79 9.63 4.10
CA VAL A 92 4.10 9.97 4.67
C VAL A 92 5.20 9.63 3.68
N ALA A 93 6.20 10.51 3.57
CA ALA A 93 7.41 10.23 2.81
C ALA A 93 8.31 9.22 3.57
N PRO A 94 9.09 8.36 2.88
CA PRO A 94 9.95 7.37 3.55
C PRO A 94 10.89 7.98 4.61
N ASN A 95 11.38 9.19 4.37
CA ASN A 95 12.30 9.90 5.26
C ASN A 95 11.63 10.42 6.54
N ALA A 96 10.32 10.62 6.52
CA ALA A 96 9.55 11.17 7.64
C ALA A 96 8.78 10.06 8.41
N LEU A 97 9.00 8.79 8.06
CA LEU A 97 8.31 7.66 8.67
C LEU A 97 8.69 7.52 10.15
N GLN A 98 7.70 7.51 11.03
CA GLN A 98 7.88 7.33 12.47
C GLN A 98 7.31 5.98 12.94
N PRO A 99 7.92 5.33 13.94
CA PRO A 99 7.38 4.09 14.53
C PRO A 99 5.94 4.26 15.05
N TYR A 100 5.63 5.44 15.61
CA TYR A 100 4.28 5.77 16.10
C TYR A 100 3.23 5.67 14.99
N ASP A 101 3.51 6.20 13.80
CA ASP A 101 2.56 6.16 12.70
C ASP A 101 2.32 4.73 12.23
N VAL A 102 3.38 3.89 12.18
CA VAL A 102 3.26 2.48 11.78
C VAL A 102 2.36 1.71 12.74
N LEU A 103 2.46 1.97 14.05
CA LEU A 103 1.65 1.29 15.06
C LEU A 103 0.22 1.84 15.16
N LYS A 104 0.03 3.15 14.94
CA LYS A 104 -1.29 3.81 15.01
C LYS A 104 -2.24 3.32 13.92
N HIS A 105 -1.73 3.02 12.73
CA HIS A 105 -2.56 2.63 11.59
C HIS A 105 -2.66 1.10 11.52
N ASP A 106 -3.81 0.56 11.12
CA ASP A 106 -4.00 -0.88 11.06
C ASP A 106 -3.20 -1.48 9.90
N ARG A 107 -3.31 -0.90 8.70
CA ARG A 107 -2.56 -1.35 7.51
C ARG A 107 -1.46 -0.39 7.10
N LEU A 108 -0.39 -0.97 6.56
CA LEU A 108 0.73 -0.25 5.97
C LEU A 108 0.82 -0.57 4.50
N VAL A 109 0.73 0.45 3.64
CA VAL A 109 0.84 0.28 2.19
C VAL A 109 2.06 1.04 1.67
N LEU A 110 3.03 0.30 1.16
CA LEU A 110 4.32 0.82 0.70
C LEU A 110 4.38 0.80 -0.82
N SER A 111 4.87 1.87 -1.43
CA SER A 111 5.30 1.81 -2.84
C SER A 111 6.64 1.08 -2.97
N LYS A 112 6.89 0.46 -4.13
CA LYS A 112 8.17 -0.20 -4.43
C LYS A 112 9.38 0.71 -4.26
N ASP A 113 9.29 1.98 -4.69
CA ASP A 113 10.36 2.97 -4.49
C ASP A 113 10.56 3.31 -3.00
N ALA A 114 9.47 3.41 -2.23
CA ALA A 114 9.55 3.62 -0.78
C ALA A 114 10.28 2.47 -0.08
N VAL A 115 10.00 1.22 -0.46
CA VAL A 115 10.68 0.04 0.11
C VAL A 115 12.19 0.10 -0.13
N ALA A 116 12.62 0.37 -1.37
CA ALA A 116 14.04 0.47 -1.70
C ALA A 116 14.78 1.53 -0.85
N ARG A 117 14.13 2.67 -0.59
CA ARG A 117 14.68 3.74 0.26
C ARG A 117 14.68 3.39 1.74
N LEU A 118 13.64 2.70 2.22
CA LEU A 118 13.54 2.26 3.60
C LEU A 118 14.63 1.23 3.92
N ILE A 119 14.86 0.26 3.04
CA ILE A 119 15.95 -0.72 3.17
C ILE A 119 17.28 0.00 3.35
N ARG A 120 17.63 0.90 2.42
CA ARG A 120 18.87 1.71 2.49
C ARG A 120 19.03 2.49 3.80
N SER A 121 17.93 2.97 4.37
CA SER A 121 17.95 3.79 5.60
C SER A 121 17.99 2.95 6.87
N LEU A 122 17.42 1.74 6.82
CA LEU A 122 17.30 0.84 7.96
C LEU A 122 18.42 -0.20 8.02
N ASP A 123 19.21 -0.39 6.97
CA ASP A 123 20.34 -1.31 6.99
C ASP A 123 21.47 -0.81 7.89
N PRO A 124 21.86 -1.57 8.94
CA PRO A 124 22.97 -1.21 9.81
C PRO A 124 24.34 -1.35 9.13
N GLU A 125 24.46 -2.22 8.11
CA GLU A 125 25.72 -2.53 7.42
C GLU A 125 25.89 -1.79 6.08
N LYS A 126 24.88 -1.05 5.60
CA LYS A 126 24.88 -0.38 4.28
C LYS A 126 25.36 -1.28 3.13
N LYS A 127 24.92 -2.55 3.10
CA LYS A 127 25.27 -3.47 2.01
C LYS A 127 24.58 -3.01 0.71
N PRO A 128 25.25 -3.07 -0.46
CA PRO A 128 24.59 -2.77 -1.73
C PRO A 128 23.43 -3.73 -1.98
N ILE A 129 22.33 -3.19 -2.48
CA ILE A 129 21.07 -3.90 -2.68
C ILE A 129 21.25 -4.83 -3.89
N GLU A 130 21.45 -6.13 -3.67
CA GLU A 130 21.08 -7.14 -4.66
C GLU A 130 19.55 -7.21 -4.66
N ALA A 131 18.91 -6.93 -5.79
CA ALA A 131 17.46 -7.00 -5.92
C ALA A 131 16.98 -8.42 -5.52
N PRO A 132 16.31 -8.61 -4.38
CA PRO A 132 15.82 -9.94 -4.04
C PRO A 132 14.64 -10.26 -4.95
N HIS A 133 14.65 -11.50 -5.43
CA HIS A 133 13.60 -12.13 -6.21
C HIS A 133 12.25 -11.86 -5.53
N VAL A 134 11.34 -11.20 -6.26
CA VAL A 134 9.94 -11.07 -5.87
C VAL A 134 9.35 -12.47 -5.99
N GLU A 135 9.43 -13.26 -4.92
CA GLU A 135 8.55 -14.42 -4.78
C GLU A 135 7.14 -13.88 -4.61
N THR A 136 6.47 -13.79 -5.76
CA THR A 136 5.03 -13.66 -5.85
C THR A 136 4.45 -14.80 -5.04
N ILE A 137 3.83 -14.48 -3.90
CA ILE A 137 2.96 -15.42 -3.21
C ILE A 137 1.84 -15.71 -4.20
N ALA A 138 1.95 -16.86 -4.86
CA ALA A 138 0.94 -17.37 -5.77
C ALA A 138 -0.40 -17.40 -5.03
N PRO A 139 -1.49 -16.90 -5.61
CA PRO A 139 -2.81 -17.03 -5.01
C PRO A 139 -3.12 -18.52 -4.84
N ALA A 140 -3.61 -18.87 -3.64
CA ALA A 140 -4.05 -20.20 -3.27
C ALA A 140 -4.96 -20.81 -4.37
N PRO A 141 -4.82 -22.12 -4.66
CA PRO A 141 -5.45 -22.74 -5.82
C PRO A 141 -6.97 -22.88 -5.59
N ALA A 142 -7.76 -22.10 -6.32
CA ALA A 142 -9.18 -22.34 -6.46
C ALA A 142 -9.40 -23.58 -7.35
N ALA A 143 -9.81 -24.68 -6.73
CA ALA A 143 -10.31 -25.85 -7.43
C ALA A 143 -11.67 -25.57 -8.08
N LYS A 144 -11.72 -25.53 -9.43
CA LYS A 144 -12.50 -26.45 -10.29
C LYS A 144 -12.88 -25.84 -11.66
N LYS A 145 -12.71 -26.71 -12.67
CA LYS A 145 -13.41 -26.87 -13.97
C LYS A 145 -12.94 -26.04 -15.17
N GLU A 146 -12.25 -26.71 -16.10
CA GLU A 146 -12.54 -26.79 -17.55
C GLU A 146 -11.59 -27.85 -18.17
N ALA A 147 -12.12 -28.98 -18.65
CA ALA A 147 -12.59 -29.21 -20.02
C ALA A 147 -11.43 -29.37 -21.04
N ALA A 148 -11.35 -30.61 -21.54
CA ALA A 148 -10.36 -31.14 -22.48
C ALA A 148 -10.48 -30.51 -23.90
N PRO A 149 -9.46 -30.72 -24.78
CA PRO A 149 -9.06 -29.78 -25.81
C PRO A 149 -9.72 -29.99 -27.19
N LYS A 150 -9.69 -28.93 -28.00
CA LYS A 150 -10.05 -28.93 -29.43
C LYS A 150 -8.95 -29.57 -30.28
N ALA A 151 -9.34 -30.48 -31.17
CA ALA A 151 -8.55 -30.98 -32.29
C ALA A 151 -9.17 -30.56 -33.64
N GLU A 152 -8.30 -30.04 -34.50
CA GLU A 152 -8.22 -30.04 -35.98
C GLU A 152 -9.46 -30.06 -36.92
N ALA A 153 -9.47 -29.00 -37.75
CA ALA A 153 -9.54 -29.00 -39.23
C ALA A 153 -10.65 -29.74 -40.01
N LYS A 154 -11.48 -28.96 -40.73
CA LYS A 154 -11.90 -29.25 -42.12
C LYS A 154 -12.51 -28.02 -42.86
N LYS A 155 -11.74 -27.53 -43.85
CA LYS A 155 -12.10 -27.06 -45.22
C LYS A 155 -13.40 -26.23 -45.44
N PRO A 156 -13.34 -24.99 -45.99
CA PRO A 156 -14.51 -24.34 -46.56
C PRO A 156 -14.65 -24.68 -48.05
N ALA A 157 -15.79 -25.24 -48.43
CA ALA A 157 -16.22 -25.38 -49.82
C ALA A 157 -17.30 -24.33 -50.13
N ALA A 158 -17.19 -23.75 -51.32
CA ALA A 158 -17.97 -22.64 -51.85
C ALA A 158 -19.45 -22.98 -52.19
N LYS A 159 -20.31 -21.94 -52.18
CA LYS A 159 -21.40 -21.57 -53.12
C LYS A 159 -22.26 -20.48 -52.44
N LYS A 160 -22.25 -19.20 -52.84
CA LYS A 160 -22.83 -18.54 -54.03
C LYS A 160 -24.38 -18.60 -54.08
N ALA A 161 -25.03 -17.47 -53.77
CA ALA A 161 -26.28 -16.92 -54.37
C ALA A 161 -26.83 -15.85 -53.40
N ALA A 162 -26.74 -14.55 -53.71
CA ALA A 162 -27.70 -13.76 -54.49
C ALA A 162 -28.70 -12.99 -53.60
N LYS A 163 -28.53 -11.65 -53.59
CA LYS A 163 -29.45 -10.55 -53.21
C LYS A 163 -30.75 -10.58 -54.06
N PRO A 164 -31.74 -9.66 -53.95
CA PRO A 164 -32.04 -8.57 -52.98
C PRO A 164 -33.56 -8.39 -52.64
N ALA A 165 -33.91 -7.24 -52.01
CA ALA A 165 -35.24 -6.57 -51.95
C ALA A 165 -36.25 -7.10 -50.90
N ALA A 166 -37.19 -6.36 -50.34
CA ALA A 166 -37.52 -4.94 -50.10
C ALA A 166 -38.80 -4.93 -49.23
N LYS A 167 -39.06 -3.87 -48.44
CA LYS A 167 -40.36 -3.40 -47.86
C LYS A 167 -41.30 -4.48 -47.24
N LYS A 168 -41.74 -4.36 -45.99
CA LYS A 168 -42.61 -3.32 -45.43
C LYS A 168 -42.74 -3.58 -43.93
#